data_AF-A0A523I9U8-F1
#
_entry.id   AF-A0A523I9U8-F1
#
_cell.length_a   1.000
_cell.length_b   1.000
_cell.length_c   1.000
_cell.angle_alpha   90.00
_cell.angle_beta   90.00
_cell.angle_gamma   90.00
#
_symmetry.space_group_name_H-M   'P 1'
#
loop_
_entity.id
_entity.type
_entity.pdbx_description
1 polymer ?
#
loop_
_entity_poly.entity_id
_entity_poly.type
_entity_poly.pdbx_seq_one_letter_code
_entity_poly.pdbx_strand_id
1 'polypeptide(L)'
;MYRGRQIRPPVPVDRRARHGDLPVQNAAETRRKRRCRDLRDELVSPQNFGDHRDLALQSIGDYGRQLTRALAGLELEEARWMPTPQSNHILWILWHMGRMEDMWGWYLRGGGDSAWIEGGWADRMGIDPARNGVGDSTEQVRDFPDVSLQEVTAYWQAARDLLIPAVEKITPDMLEIKRPDIWPRAPDRAPTLLWALGRIPVENSQHTGQIAYIRGLYGAKF
;
A
#
# COMPACT_ATOMS: atom_id res chain seq x y z
N MET A 1 32.62 -22.79 -55.66
CA MET A 1 33.78 -23.68 -55.91
C MET A 1 35.05 -22.85 -55.76
N TYR A 2 35.80 -23.06 -54.67
CA TYR A 2 37.17 -23.64 -54.63
C TYR A 2 38.29 -22.70 -55.15
N ARG A 3 39.06 -22.11 -54.21
CA ARG A 3 40.49 -22.38 -53.86
C ARG A 3 41.48 -21.60 -54.75
N GLY A 4 42.60 -21.03 -54.29
CA GLY A 4 43.28 -21.15 -53.00
C GLY A 4 44.53 -20.23 -52.87
N ARG A 5 45.26 -20.47 -51.77
CA ARG A 5 46.29 -19.70 -51.05
C ARG A 5 47.68 -19.57 -51.72
N GLN A 6 48.48 -18.60 -51.23
CA GLN A 6 49.87 -18.75 -50.69
C GLN A 6 50.26 -17.45 -49.95
N ILE A 7 50.27 -17.34 -48.61
CA ILE A 7 51.28 -17.67 -47.58
C ILE A 7 52.72 -17.18 -47.88
N ARG A 8 53.20 -16.21 -47.07
CA ARG A 8 54.63 -15.96 -46.75
C ARG A 8 54.83 -15.93 -45.22
N PRO A 9 56.01 -16.33 -44.70
CA PRO A 9 56.24 -16.69 -43.28
C PRO A 9 56.60 -15.48 -42.37
N PRO A 10 56.64 -15.66 -41.03
CA PRO A 10 56.72 -14.57 -40.05
C PRO A 10 58.16 -14.17 -39.71
N VAL A 11 58.32 -12.92 -39.26
CA VAL A 11 59.57 -12.40 -38.67
C VAL A 11 59.30 -12.03 -37.20
N PRO A 12 60.19 -12.32 -36.24
CA PRO A 12 59.84 -12.51 -34.85
C PRO A 12 59.79 -11.24 -33.99
N VAL A 13 59.14 -11.44 -32.84
CA VAL A 13 58.79 -10.52 -31.75
C VAL A 13 60.01 -10.10 -30.93
N ASP A 14 60.05 -8.83 -30.51
CA ASP A 14 60.59 -8.47 -29.19
C ASP A 14 59.60 -7.55 -28.44
N ARG A 15 59.32 -7.94 -27.20
CA ARG A 15 58.38 -7.32 -26.26
C ARG A 15 59.22 -6.71 -25.14
N ARG A 16 58.97 -5.44 -24.82
CA ARG A 16 58.75 -4.93 -23.43
C ARG A 16 58.59 -3.40 -23.45
N ALA A 17 57.35 -2.94 -23.47
CA ALA A 17 56.97 -1.64 -22.92
C ALA A 17 56.48 -1.86 -21.48
N ARG A 18 57.10 -1.20 -20.50
CA ARG A 18 56.64 -1.16 -19.12
C ARG A 18 55.77 0.09 -18.95
N HIS A 19 54.47 -0.09 -18.80
CA HIS A 19 53.60 0.89 -18.16
C HIS A 19 53.41 0.46 -16.70
N GLY A 20 53.84 1.31 -15.78
CA GLY A 20 53.47 1.25 -14.38
C GLY A 20 53.20 2.67 -13.95
N ASP A 21 51.94 3.01 -13.73
CA ASP A 21 51.49 4.10 -12.87
C ASP A 21 50.02 3.82 -12.52
N LEU A 22 49.79 3.36 -11.28
CA LEU A 22 48.48 3.24 -10.66
C LEU A 22 48.14 4.59 -10.01
N PRO A 23 46.91 5.12 -10.13
CA PRO A 23 46.56 6.36 -9.44
C PRO A 23 46.39 6.11 -7.94
N VAL A 24 47.12 6.88 -7.14
CA VAL A 24 46.96 6.99 -5.69
C VAL A 24 45.59 7.61 -5.40
N GLN A 25 44.64 6.82 -4.87
CA GLN A 25 43.35 7.33 -4.42
C GLN A 25 43.54 8.16 -3.13
N ASN A 26 43.05 9.40 -3.14
CA ASN A 26 43.12 10.34 -2.02
C ASN A 26 42.23 9.86 -0.87
N ALA A 27 42.84 9.59 0.31
CA ALA A 27 42.17 9.07 1.50
C ALA A 27 40.97 9.92 1.99
N ALA A 28 40.94 11.22 1.67
CA ALA A 28 39.82 12.09 1.98
C ALA A 28 38.55 11.78 1.15
N GLU A 29 38.73 11.38 -0.11
CA GLU A 29 37.62 11.00 -1.00
C GLU A 29 37.09 9.60 -0.63
N THR A 30 37.97 8.71 -0.17
CA THR A 30 37.60 7.40 0.37
C THR A 30 36.79 7.53 1.66
N ARG A 31 37.14 8.49 2.56
CA ARG A 31 36.35 8.77 3.77
C ARG A 31 34.98 9.37 3.46
N ARG A 32 34.87 10.27 2.48
CA ARG A 32 33.60 10.87 2.05
C ARG A 32 32.68 9.86 1.37
N LYS A 33 33.24 8.96 0.54
CA LYS A 33 32.49 7.84 -0.07
C LYS A 33 32.06 6.80 0.97
N ARG A 34 32.87 6.50 1.99
CA ARG A 34 32.46 5.64 3.12
C ARG A 34 31.32 6.26 3.92
N ARG A 35 31.40 7.53 4.30
CA ARG A 35 30.31 8.23 5.02
C ARG A 35 29.00 8.31 4.22
N CYS A 36 29.05 8.47 2.90
CA CYS A 36 27.86 8.42 2.03
C CYS A 36 27.34 7.00 1.75
N ARG A 37 28.14 5.96 2.03
CA ARG A 37 27.74 4.55 1.96
C ARG A 37 27.10 4.14 3.29
N ASP A 38 27.73 4.52 4.40
CA ASP A 38 27.22 4.28 5.76
C ASP A 38 25.88 5.01 6.02
N LEU A 39 25.65 6.19 5.43
CA LEU A 39 24.34 6.88 5.49
C LEU A 39 23.29 6.34 4.51
N ARG A 40 23.66 5.48 3.55
CA ARG A 40 22.71 4.75 2.70
C ARG A 40 22.30 3.42 3.31
N ASP A 41 23.15 2.85 4.14
CA ASP A 41 22.90 1.57 4.82
C ASP A 41 22.08 1.73 6.13
N GLU A 42 21.82 2.97 6.59
CA GLU A 42 20.97 3.27 7.76
C GLU A 42 19.49 3.61 7.43
N LEU A 43 19.05 3.48 6.17
CA LEU A 43 17.67 3.85 5.78
C LEU A 43 16.85 2.78 5.03
N VAL A 44 17.31 1.53 5.02
CA VAL A 44 16.48 0.40 4.60
C VAL A 44 16.83 -0.79 5.48
N SER A 45 16.02 -1.03 6.53
CA SER A 45 15.97 -2.36 7.15
C SER A 45 15.74 -3.38 6.03
N PRO A 46 16.45 -4.53 5.98
CA PRO A 46 16.21 -5.53 4.96
C PRO A 46 14.73 -5.91 5.05
N GLN A 47 13.94 -5.54 4.05
CA GLN A 47 12.60 -6.08 3.91
C GLN A 47 12.79 -7.56 3.65
N ASN A 48 12.61 -8.38 4.68
CA ASN A 48 12.45 -9.81 4.55
C ASN A 48 11.30 -10.03 3.58
N PHE A 49 11.57 -10.32 2.31
CA PHE A 49 10.61 -11.00 1.45
C PHE A 49 10.73 -12.48 1.79
N GLY A 50 9.72 -13.08 2.41
CA GLY A 50 9.82 -14.46 2.92
C GLY A 50 8.57 -15.19 3.41
N ASP A 51 7.36 -14.60 3.52
CA ASP A 51 6.14 -15.37 3.86
C ASP A 51 4.79 -14.77 3.42
N HIS A 52 3.68 -15.39 3.87
CA HIS A 52 2.31 -15.05 3.50
C HIS A 52 1.88 -13.63 3.89
N ARG A 53 2.52 -13.00 4.88
CA ARG A 53 2.18 -11.65 5.35
C ARG A 53 2.67 -10.58 4.40
N ASP A 54 3.79 -10.84 3.71
CA ASP A 54 4.51 -9.82 2.95
C ASP A 54 3.67 -9.25 1.80
N LEU A 55 2.87 -10.09 1.14
CA LEU A 55 1.95 -9.62 0.10
C LEU A 55 0.96 -8.59 0.65
N ALA A 56 0.40 -8.84 1.84
CA ALA A 56 -0.53 -7.91 2.48
C ALA A 56 0.21 -6.64 2.93
N LEU A 57 1.35 -6.75 3.62
CA LEU A 57 2.12 -5.61 4.13
C LEU A 57 2.67 -4.73 3.00
N GLN A 58 3.21 -5.34 1.94
CA GLN A 58 3.65 -4.62 0.75
C GLN A 58 2.48 -3.86 0.13
N SER A 59 1.32 -4.50 -0.03
CA SER A 59 0.14 -3.84 -0.59
C SER A 59 -0.36 -2.66 0.25
N ILE A 60 -0.40 -2.80 1.59
CA ILE A 60 -0.80 -1.72 2.51
C ILE A 60 0.16 -0.53 2.33
N GLY A 61 1.46 -0.79 2.29
CA GLY A 61 2.48 0.22 2.08
C GLY A 61 2.37 0.92 0.71
N ASP A 62 2.26 0.13 -0.37
CA ASP A 62 2.23 0.63 -1.74
C ASP A 62 0.98 1.46 -2.01
N TYR A 63 -0.21 0.92 -1.70
CA TYR A 63 -1.47 1.62 -1.89
C TYR A 63 -1.67 2.73 -0.87
N GLY A 64 -1.09 2.64 0.32
CA GLY A 64 -1.02 3.76 1.25
C GLY A 64 -0.32 4.97 0.67
N ARG A 65 0.89 4.79 0.11
CA ARG A 65 1.62 5.89 -0.53
C ARG A 65 0.90 6.43 -1.75
N GLN A 66 0.25 5.58 -2.54
CA GLN A 66 -0.57 6.02 -3.67
C GLN A 66 -1.79 6.82 -3.21
N LEU A 67 -2.50 6.35 -2.19
CA LEU A 67 -3.65 7.05 -1.61
C LEU A 67 -3.23 8.40 -1.04
N THR A 68 -2.16 8.49 -0.25
CA THR A 68 -1.65 9.77 0.26
C THR A 68 -1.36 10.77 -0.86
N ARG A 69 -0.76 10.32 -1.98
CA ARG A 69 -0.56 11.18 -3.17
C ARG A 69 -1.89 11.61 -3.79
N ALA A 70 -2.84 10.69 -3.90
CA ALA A 70 -4.17 10.97 -4.43
C ALA A 70 -4.99 11.90 -3.53
N LEU A 71 -4.72 11.98 -2.23
CA LEU A 71 -5.37 12.91 -1.30
C LEU A 71 -4.63 14.26 -1.16
N ALA A 72 -3.36 14.32 -1.58
CA ALA A 72 -2.54 15.53 -1.41
C ALA A 72 -3.15 16.72 -2.19
N GLY A 73 -3.47 17.80 -1.48
CA GLY A 73 -4.07 19.01 -2.06
C GLY A 73 -5.51 18.83 -2.56
N LEU A 74 -6.19 17.77 -2.12
CA LEU A 74 -7.60 17.55 -2.44
C LEU A 74 -8.47 18.46 -1.56
N GLU A 75 -9.32 19.27 -2.17
CA GLU A 75 -10.27 20.11 -1.44
C GLU A 75 -11.57 19.35 -1.14
N LEU A 76 -12.33 19.79 -0.13
CA LEU A 76 -13.55 19.08 0.27
C LEU A 76 -14.61 19.06 -0.85
N GLU A 77 -14.73 20.13 -1.63
CA GLU A 77 -15.61 20.19 -2.80
C GLU A 77 -15.26 19.11 -3.82
N GLU A 78 -13.96 18.96 -4.11
CA GLU A 78 -13.46 17.90 -4.99
C GLU A 78 -13.71 16.52 -4.39
N ALA A 79 -13.49 16.35 -3.08
CA ALA A 79 -13.71 15.08 -2.40
C ALA A 79 -15.19 14.64 -2.36
N ARG A 80 -16.13 15.59 -2.40
CA ARG A 80 -17.58 15.35 -2.44
C ARG A 80 -18.17 15.31 -3.85
N TRP A 81 -17.37 15.63 -4.87
CA TRP A 81 -17.86 15.60 -6.25
C TRP A 81 -18.18 14.17 -6.70
N MET A 82 -19.39 14.00 -7.23
CA MET A 82 -19.84 12.75 -7.85
C MET A 82 -19.73 12.86 -9.38
N PRO A 83 -18.94 12.00 -10.06
CA PRO A 83 -18.81 12.03 -11.52
C PRO A 83 -20.14 11.95 -12.28
N THR A 84 -21.06 11.16 -11.75
CA THR A 84 -22.46 11.11 -12.18
C THR A 84 -23.36 11.10 -10.94
N PRO A 85 -24.66 11.40 -11.05
CA PRO A 85 -25.58 11.31 -9.93
C PRO A 85 -25.66 9.94 -9.24
N GLN A 86 -25.13 8.89 -9.89
CA GLN A 86 -25.09 7.49 -9.42
C GLN A 86 -23.70 7.02 -8.99
N SER A 87 -22.68 7.89 -9.05
CA SER A 87 -21.30 7.53 -8.74
C SER A 87 -20.94 7.83 -7.28
N ASN A 88 -20.07 7.02 -6.69
CA ASN A 88 -19.48 7.36 -5.40
C ASN A 88 -18.55 8.57 -5.52
N HIS A 89 -18.49 9.40 -4.48
CA HIS A 89 -17.49 10.46 -4.36
C HIS A 89 -16.29 10.01 -3.51
N ILE A 90 -15.16 10.71 -3.63
CA ILE A 90 -13.87 10.32 -3.01
C ILE A 90 -13.98 10.19 -1.48
N LEU A 91 -14.65 11.15 -0.82
CA LEU A 91 -14.74 11.18 0.65
C LEU A 91 -15.42 9.92 1.23
N TRP A 92 -16.49 9.44 0.58
CA TRP A 92 -17.17 8.21 0.98
C TRP A 92 -16.27 6.99 0.74
N ILE A 93 -15.56 6.95 -0.39
CA ILE A 93 -14.65 5.83 -0.71
C ILE A 93 -13.51 5.76 0.31
N LEU A 94 -12.94 6.90 0.70
CA LEU A 94 -11.89 6.96 1.72
C LEU A 94 -12.38 6.46 3.08
N TRP A 95 -13.58 6.89 3.50
CA TRP A 95 -14.20 6.39 4.72
C TRP A 95 -14.44 4.87 4.64
N HIS A 96 -14.99 4.39 3.53
CA HIS A 96 -15.25 2.98 3.29
C HIS A 96 -13.95 2.15 3.36
N MET A 97 -12.85 2.64 2.76
CA MET A 97 -11.53 2.01 2.90
C MET A 97 -11.12 1.89 4.37
N GLY A 98 -11.29 2.95 5.16
CA GLY A 98 -11.03 2.90 6.60
C GLY A 98 -11.89 1.85 7.32
N ARG A 99 -13.19 1.75 7.01
CA ARG A 99 -14.09 0.70 7.55
C ARG A 99 -13.60 -0.70 7.18
N MET A 100 -13.15 -0.91 5.95
CA MET A 100 -12.65 -2.21 5.50
C MET A 100 -11.34 -2.60 6.18
N GLU A 101 -10.39 -1.67 6.33
CA GLU A 101 -9.13 -1.94 7.03
C GLU A 101 -9.34 -2.22 8.51
N ASP A 102 -10.22 -1.46 9.17
CA ASP A 102 -10.56 -1.65 10.57
C ASP A 102 -11.20 -3.03 10.80
N MET A 103 -12.19 -3.39 9.95
CA MET A 103 -12.85 -4.70 9.99
C MET A 103 -11.86 -5.86 9.78
N TRP A 104 -10.96 -5.75 8.79
CA TRP A 104 -9.96 -6.80 8.55
C TRP A 104 -8.94 -6.90 9.67
N GLY A 105 -8.50 -5.77 10.22
CA GLY A 105 -7.62 -5.76 11.39
C GLY A 105 -8.28 -6.45 12.58
N TRP A 106 -9.53 -6.10 12.89
CA TRP A 106 -10.32 -6.71 13.94
C TRP A 106 -10.52 -8.22 13.73
N TYR A 107 -10.86 -8.65 12.51
CA TYR A 107 -11.05 -10.06 12.19
C TYR A 107 -9.75 -10.87 12.34
N LEU A 108 -8.62 -10.34 11.85
CA LEU A 108 -7.32 -10.98 11.96
C LEU A 108 -6.89 -11.16 13.43
N ARG A 109 -7.11 -10.14 14.28
CA ARG A 109 -6.84 -10.21 15.73
C ARG A 109 -7.76 -11.18 16.47
N GLY A 110 -8.96 -11.41 15.94
CA GLY A 110 -9.97 -12.22 16.61
C GLY A 110 -10.91 -11.43 17.50
N GLY A 111 -11.23 -10.21 17.09
CA GLY A 111 -12.01 -9.28 17.87
C GLY A 111 -11.15 -8.20 18.53
N GLY A 112 -11.64 -7.71 19.66
CA GLY A 112 -11.04 -6.62 20.42
C GLY A 112 -11.41 -5.24 19.87
N ASP A 113 -10.61 -4.24 20.24
CA ASP A 113 -10.88 -2.85 19.92
C ASP A 113 -10.70 -2.59 18.41
N SER A 114 -11.73 -2.00 17.81
CA SER A 114 -11.75 -1.38 16.48
C SER A 114 -11.47 0.12 16.61
N ALA A 115 -10.87 0.73 15.59
CA ALA A 115 -10.75 2.18 15.58
C ALA A 115 -12.17 2.79 15.57
N TRP A 116 -13.07 2.28 14.76
CA TRP A 116 -14.38 2.85 14.53
C TRP A 116 -15.22 3.04 15.80
N ILE A 117 -15.30 2.00 16.64
CA ILE A 117 -16.11 2.01 17.85
C ILE A 117 -15.27 2.49 19.03
N GLU A 118 -14.19 1.79 19.37
CA GLU A 118 -13.41 2.06 20.58
C GLU A 118 -12.54 3.31 20.45
N GLY A 119 -12.13 3.66 19.22
CA GLY A 119 -11.53 4.95 18.92
C GLY A 119 -12.56 6.10 18.85
N GLY A 120 -13.86 5.81 18.92
CA GLY A 120 -14.94 6.80 18.94
C GLY A 120 -15.15 7.54 17.62
N TRP A 121 -14.73 6.98 16.49
CA TRP A 121 -14.87 7.62 15.18
C TRP A 121 -16.31 7.61 14.67
N ALA A 122 -17.10 6.58 15.01
CA ALA A 122 -18.52 6.53 14.69
C ALA A 122 -19.26 7.76 15.25
N ASP A 123 -19.05 8.06 16.53
CA ASP A 123 -19.66 9.20 17.21
C ASP A 123 -19.16 10.53 16.66
N ARG A 124 -17.84 10.68 16.47
CA ARG A 124 -17.23 11.91 15.92
C ARG A 124 -17.81 12.28 14.55
N MET A 125 -17.98 11.28 13.68
CA MET A 125 -18.49 11.47 12.32
C MET A 125 -20.02 11.45 12.25
N GLY A 126 -20.72 11.14 13.34
CA GLY A 126 -22.18 11.01 13.36
C GLY A 126 -22.71 9.92 12.41
N ILE A 127 -21.96 8.84 12.21
CA ILE A 127 -22.33 7.72 11.34
C ILE A 127 -22.73 6.52 12.21
N ASP A 128 -23.81 5.84 11.83
CA ASP A 128 -24.27 4.61 12.47
C ASP A 128 -23.09 3.62 12.67
N PRO A 129 -22.83 3.17 13.92
CA PRO A 129 -21.82 2.17 14.25
C PRO A 129 -21.77 0.94 13.32
N ALA A 130 -22.93 0.47 12.85
CA ALA A 130 -23.05 -0.70 11.98
C ALA A 130 -22.77 -0.40 10.50
N ARG A 131 -22.84 0.87 10.08
CA ARG A 131 -22.65 1.26 8.68
C ARG A 131 -21.18 1.12 8.29
N ASN A 132 -20.93 0.48 7.17
CA ASN A 132 -19.58 0.28 6.62
C ASN A 132 -19.47 0.59 5.13
N GLY A 133 -20.57 1.00 4.48
CA GLY A 133 -20.63 1.32 3.06
C GLY A 133 -21.10 0.17 2.17
N VAL A 134 -21.04 -1.08 2.64
CA VAL A 134 -21.54 -2.23 1.86
C VAL A 134 -23.06 -2.18 1.79
N GLY A 135 -23.58 -1.95 0.58
CA GLY A 135 -25.00 -1.86 0.32
C GLY A 135 -25.59 -0.46 0.56
N ASP A 136 -24.76 0.55 0.78
CA ASP A 136 -25.22 1.94 0.80
C ASP A 136 -25.88 2.29 -0.55
N SER A 137 -27.04 2.95 -0.49
CA SER A 137 -27.70 3.52 -1.66
C SER A 137 -26.99 4.78 -2.15
N THR A 138 -27.29 5.19 -3.38
CA THR A 138 -26.76 6.45 -3.94
C THR A 138 -27.15 7.67 -3.11
N GLU A 139 -28.35 7.68 -2.51
CA GLU A 139 -28.81 8.72 -1.58
C GLU A 139 -27.96 8.72 -0.31
N GLN A 140 -27.67 7.54 0.26
CA GLN A 140 -26.81 7.44 1.44
C GLN A 140 -25.38 7.92 1.16
N VAL A 141 -24.87 7.69 -0.05
CA VAL A 141 -23.58 8.23 -0.49
C VAL A 141 -23.66 9.74 -0.68
N ARG A 142 -24.70 10.27 -1.35
CA ARG A 142 -24.88 11.71 -1.57
C ARG A 142 -25.04 12.48 -0.26
N ASP A 143 -25.80 11.92 0.67
CA ASP A 143 -26.13 12.50 1.97
C ASP A 143 -25.12 12.07 3.05
N PHE A 144 -23.88 11.78 2.64
CA PHE A 144 -22.80 11.42 3.57
C PHE A 144 -22.54 12.57 4.56
N PRO A 145 -22.43 12.30 5.88
CA PRO A 145 -22.38 13.35 6.91
C PRO A 145 -21.32 14.42 6.66
N ASP A 146 -21.55 15.62 7.19
CA ASP A 146 -20.67 16.76 7.00
C ASP A 146 -19.38 16.65 7.83
N VAL A 147 -18.46 15.82 7.33
CA VAL A 147 -17.13 15.57 7.89
C VAL A 147 -16.06 16.13 6.98
N SER A 148 -14.93 16.52 7.57
CA SER A 148 -13.77 17.04 6.81
C SER A 148 -12.96 15.92 6.15
N LEU A 149 -12.24 16.25 5.08
CA LEU A 149 -11.30 15.31 4.46
C LEU A 149 -10.21 14.85 5.46
N GLN A 150 -9.73 15.78 6.29
CA GLN A 150 -8.71 15.52 7.30
C GLN A 150 -9.21 14.52 8.36
N GLU A 151 -10.46 14.67 8.80
CA GLU A 151 -11.08 13.76 9.76
C GLU A 151 -11.23 12.34 9.20
N VAL A 152 -11.70 12.20 7.96
CA VAL A 152 -11.81 10.88 7.31
C VAL A 152 -10.44 10.25 7.05
N THR A 153 -9.46 11.07 6.68
CA THR A 153 -8.06 10.61 6.51
C THR A 153 -7.47 10.14 7.84
N ALA A 154 -7.73 10.86 8.93
CA ALA A 154 -7.25 10.49 10.26
C ALA A 154 -7.90 9.19 10.77
N TYR A 155 -9.19 8.97 10.49
CA TYR A 155 -9.84 7.69 10.76
C TYR A 155 -9.19 6.54 9.97
N TRP A 156 -8.99 6.71 8.67
CA TRP A 156 -8.32 5.70 7.84
C TRP A 156 -6.93 5.36 8.39
N GLN A 157 -6.15 6.37 8.80
CA GLN A 157 -4.84 6.14 9.41
C GLN A 157 -4.96 5.36 10.74
N ALA A 158 -5.92 5.71 11.60
CA ALA A 158 -6.14 4.99 12.85
C ALA A 158 -6.54 3.52 12.64
N ALA A 159 -7.40 3.25 11.65
CA ALA A 159 -7.76 1.88 11.25
C ALA A 159 -6.52 1.11 10.76
N ARG A 160 -5.68 1.76 9.96
CA ARG A 160 -4.45 1.19 9.43
C ARG A 160 -3.41 0.88 10.51
N ASP A 161 -3.29 1.74 11.50
CA ASP A 161 -2.38 1.56 12.64
C ASP A 161 -2.76 0.31 13.47
N LEU A 162 -4.04 -0.08 13.45
CA LEU A 162 -4.50 -1.35 14.03
C LEU A 162 -4.33 -2.54 13.07
N LEU A 163 -4.47 -2.32 11.76
CA LEU A 163 -4.36 -3.36 10.74
C LEU A 163 -2.94 -3.91 10.62
N ILE A 164 -1.92 -3.04 10.56
CA ILE A 164 -0.52 -3.46 10.32
C ILE A 164 -0.05 -4.47 11.39
N PRO A 165 -0.16 -4.19 12.70
CA PRO A 165 0.22 -5.16 13.73
C PRO A 165 -0.63 -6.42 13.73
N ALA A 166 -1.88 -6.35 13.24
CA ALA A 166 -2.73 -7.53 13.11
C ALA A 166 -2.19 -8.49 12.04
N VAL A 167 -1.77 -7.96 10.88
CA VAL A 167 -1.15 -8.73 9.80
C VAL A 167 0.19 -9.32 10.26
N GLU A 168 1.03 -8.53 10.92
CA GLU A 168 2.35 -8.97 11.40
C GLU A 168 2.26 -10.17 12.36
N LYS A 169 1.18 -10.29 13.13
CA LYS A 169 1.01 -11.36 14.12
C LYS A 169 0.46 -12.68 13.55
N ILE A 170 0.09 -12.74 12.27
CA ILE A 170 -0.45 -13.98 11.67
C ILE A 170 0.68 -14.95 11.36
N THR A 171 0.71 -16.08 12.08
CA THR A 171 1.68 -17.16 11.85
C THR A 171 1.16 -18.21 10.86
N PRO A 172 2.04 -19.05 10.26
CA PRO A 172 1.62 -20.06 9.29
C PRO A 172 0.56 -21.05 9.79
N ASP A 173 0.60 -21.43 11.08
CA ASP A 173 -0.36 -22.33 11.72
C ASP A 173 -1.75 -21.70 11.90
N MET A 174 -1.86 -20.37 11.82
CA MET A 174 -3.13 -19.66 11.93
C MET A 174 -3.89 -19.54 10.59
N LEU A 175 -3.25 -19.84 9.46
CA LEU A 175 -3.77 -19.53 8.13
C LEU A 175 -5.14 -20.14 7.83
N GLU A 176 -5.40 -21.34 8.34
CA GLU A 176 -6.66 -22.08 8.15
C GLU A 176 -7.72 -21.76 9.22
N ILE A 177 -7.38 -20.96 10.23
CA ILE A 177 -8.34 -20.56 11.27
C ILE A 177 -9.47 -19.76 10.62
N LYS A 178 -10.71 -20.11 11.00
CA LYS A 178 -11.92 -19.36 10.73
C LYS A 178 -12.49 -18.85 12.06
N ARG A 179 -13.20 -17.72 12.02
CA ARG A 179 -13.81 -17.11 13.21
C ARG A 179 -15.29 -16.81 12.97
N PRO A 180 -16.15 -17.85 12.95
CA PRO A 180 -17.57 -17.71 12.60
C PRO A 180 -18.39 -16.92 13.65
N ASP A 181 -17.96 -16.95 14.90
CA ASP A 181 -18.52 -16.22 16.03
C ASP A 181 -18.46 -14.69 15.85
N ILE A 182 -17.42 -14.21 15.17
CA ILE A 182 -17.23 -12.79 14.85
C ILE A 182 -17.54 -12.48 13.37
N TRP A 183 -18.23 -13.38 12.67
CA TRP A 183 -18.68 -13.19 11.28
C TRP A 183 -20.19 -13.44 11.12
N PRO A 184 -21.05 -12.68 11.83
CA PRO A 184 -22.45 -13.05 12.07
C PRO A 184 -23.34 -13.04 10.82
N ARG A 185 -22.97 -12.30 9.75
CA ARG A 185 -23.79 -12.20 8.53
C ARG A 185 -23.78 -13.49 7.71
N ALA A 186 -22.70 -14.27 7.76
CA ALA A 186 -22.57 -15.55 7.07
C ALA A 186 -21.59 -16.47 7.81
N PRO A 187 -21.93 -16.96 9.02
CA PRO A 187 -20.99 -17.70 9.87
C PRO A 187 -20.48 -18.98 9.20
N ASP A 188 -21.33 -19.65 8.42
CA ASP A 188 -21.01 -20.84 7.61
C ASP A 188 -19.96 -20.55 6.51
N ARG A 189 -19.81 -19.27 6.13
CA ARG A 189 -18.88 -18.78 5.11
C ARG A 189 -17.78 -17.90 5.68
N ALA A 190 -17.52 -17.98 6.99
CA ALA A 190 -16.43 -17.23 7.62
C ALA A 190 -15.11 -17.52 6.89
N PRO A 191 -14.36 -16.48 6.47
CA PRO A 191 -13.14 -16.67 5.70
C PRO A 191 -12.02 -17.24 6.56
N THR A 192 -11.10 -17.99 5.95
CA THR A 192 -9.84 -18.31 6.62
C THR A 192 -9.00 -17.05 6.81
N LEU A 193 -8.05 -17.04 7.74
CA LEU A 193 -7.14 -15.89 7.89
C LEU A 193 -6.29 -15.66 6.64
N LEU A 194 -5.92 -16.73 5.92
CA LEU A 194 -5.25 -16.61 4.62
C LEU A 194 -6.12 -15.86 3.60
N TRP A 195 -7.41 -16.17 3.53
CA TRP A 195 -8.34 -15.48 2.64
C TRP A 195 -8.48 -14.00 3.03
N ALA A 196 -8.59 -13.70 4.33
CA ALA A 196 -8.65 -12.34 4.82
C ALA A 196 -7.40 -11.53 4.46
N LEU A 197 -6.20 -12.11 4.61
CA LEU A 197 -4.95 -11.50 4.16
C LEU A 197 -4.95 -11.22 2.65
N GLY A 198 -5.42 -12.16 1.84
CA GLY A 198 -5.55 -12.00 0.40
C GLY A 198 -6.57 -10.95 -0.03
N ARG A 199 -7.53 -10.60 0.85
CA ARG A 199 -8.56 -9.59 0.55
C ARG A 199 -8.05 -8.16 0.68
N ILE A 200 -7.11 -7.91 1.60
CA ILE A 200 -6.56 -6.58 1.89
C ILE A 200 -5.97 -5.89 0.63
N PRO A 201 -5.11 -6.54 -0.18
CA PRO A 201 -4.61 -5.95 -1.43
C PRO A 201 -5.73 -5.58 -2.41
N VAL A 202 -6.80 -6.39 -2.46
CA VAL A 202 -7.91 -6.18 -3.39
C VAL A 202 -8.72 -4.96 -2.99
N GLU A 203 -9.07 -4.79 -1.70
CA GLU A 203 -9.78 -3.58 -1.24
C GLU A 203 -8.94 -2.32 -1.49
N ASN A 204 -7.67 -2.37 -1.07
CA ASN A 204 -6.80 -1.20 -1.16
C ASN A 204 -6.54 -0.78 -2.61
N SER A 205 -6.26 -1.72 -3.51
CA SER A 205 -5.99 -1.42 -4.92
C SER A 205 -7.21 -0.87 -5.64
N GLN A 206 -8.38 -1.51 -5.47
CA GLN A 206 -9.61 -1.11 -6.16
C GLN A 206 -10.04 0.29 -5.76
N HIS A 207 -10.10 0.59 -4.46
CA HIS A 207 -10.58 1.88 -3.98
C HIS A 207 -9.56 3.01 -4.17
N THR A 208 -8.25 2.73 -4.06
CA THR A 208 -7.22 3.72 -4.43
C THR A 208 -7.32 4.08 -5.92
N GLY A 209 -7.55 3.07 -6.77
CA GLY A 209 -7.78 3.27 -8.20
C GLY A 209 -9.03 4.11 -8.48
N GLN A 210 -10.15 3.84 -7.79
CA GLN A 210 -11.37 4.64 -7.89
C GLN A 210 -11.15 6.09 -7.50
N ILE A 211 -10.46 6.35 -6.38
CA ILE A 211 -10.15 7.70 -5.92
C ILE A 211 -9.29 8.44 -6.95
N ALA A 212 -8.21 7.82 -7.42
CA ALA A 212 -7.33 8.42 -8.42
C ALA A 212 -8.07 8.72 -9.72
N TYR A 213 -8.96 7.81 -10.15
CA TYR A 213 -9.76 7.98 -11.36
C TYR A 213 -10.76 9.15 -11.23
N ILE A 214 -11.52 9.20 -10.14
CA ILE A 214 -12.49 10.28 -9.88
C ILE A 214 -11.75 11.63 -9.80
N ARG A 215 -10.59 11.67 -9.15
CA ARG A 215 -9.78 12.89 -9.08
C ARG A 215 -9.33 13.36 -10.46
N GLY A 216 -8.88 12.44 -11.31
CA GLY A 216 -8.53 12.75 -12.70
C GLY A 216 -9.71 13.32 -13.49
N LEU A 217 -10.91 12.76 -13.32
CA LEU A 217 -12.13 13.27 -13.94
C LEU A 217 -12.50 14.67 -13.43
N TYR A 218 -12.35 14.93 -12.13
CA TYR A 218 -12.61 16.25 -11.55
C TYR A 218 -11.65 17.31 -12.12
N GLY A 219 -10.36 17.00 -12.21
CA GLY A 219 -9.37 17.93 -12.78
C GLY A 219 -9.56 18.20 -14.29
N ALA A 220 -10.17 17.26 -15.01
CA ALA A 220 -10.50 17.39 -16.43
C ALA A 220 -11.91 17.94 -16.69
N LYS A 221 -12.65 18.34 -15.64
CA LYS A 221 -14.02 18.85 -15.79
C LYS A 221 -13.97 20.22 -16.51
N PHE A 222 -14.14 20.17 -17.82
CA PHE A 222 -14.37 21.27 -18.76
C PHE A 222 -13.41 22.46 -18.65
#